data_AF-A0A838DH42-F1
#
_entry.id   AF-A0A838DH42-F1
#
_cell.length_a   1.000
_cell.length_b   1.000
_cell.length_c   1.000
_cell.angle_alpha   90.00
_cell.angle_beta   90.00
_cell.angle_gamma   90.00
#
_symmetry.space_group_name_H-M   'P 1'
#
loop_
_entity.id
_entity.type
_entity.pdbx_description
1 polymer ?
#
loop_
_entity_poly.entity_id
_entity_poly.type
_entity_poly.pdbx_seq_one_letter_code
_entity_poly.pdbx_strand_id
1 'polypeptide(L)'
;MALVEVYDSSPVTASSLANISTRGFVDTGENVLIGGFIVTTGGSAKVVVRAIGPSLDEQGVSAPLADPALYLVDENGSTIAANDDWKTDQQAELEAIGIQPGRDTESALVANVTGGNFTAVVRGQGTATGIALVEVYDLQ
;
A
#
# COMPACT_ATOMS: atom_id res chain seq x y z
N MET A 1 6.43 1.19 -17.66
CA MET A 1 6.14 0.09 -16.70
C MET A 1 7.47 -0.39 -16.16
N ALA A 2 7.66 -0.37 -14.85
CA ALA A 2 8.82 -0.95 -14.18
C ALA A 2 8.29 -2.02 -13.22
N LEU A 3 8.87 -3.22 -13.27
CA LEU A 3 8.59 -4.29 -12.33
C LEU A 3 9.81 -4.43 -11.43
N VAL A 4 9.59 -4.35 -10.13
CA VAL A 4 10.61 -4.60 -9.10
C VAL A 4 10.15 -5.78 -8.29
N GLU A 5 10.97 -6.82 -8.27
CA GLU A 5 10.75 -8.02 -7.47
C GLU A 5 11.87 -8.11 -6.43
N VAL A 6 11.48 -8.23 -5.17
CA VAL A 6 12.42 -8.42 -4.05
C VAL A 6 12.07 -9.74 -3.38
N TYR A 7 13.05 -10.63 -3.29
CA TYR A 7 12.93 -11.90 -2.60
C TYR A 7 13.90 -11.91 -1.43
N ASP A 8 13.39 -12.21 -0.24
CA ASP A 8 14.23 -12.68 0.85
C ASP A 8 14.30 -14.21 0.80
N SER A 9 15.52 -14.74 0.70
CA SER A 9 15.80 -16.18 0.58
C SER A 9 16.61 -16.73 1.76
N SER A 10 16.72 -15.94 2.85
CA SER A 10 17.49 -16.33 4.03
C SER A 10 16.90 -17.55 4.73
N PRO A 11 17.68 -18.63 4.96
CA PRO A 11 17.23 -19.80 5.73
C PRO A 11 17.22 -19.56 7.24
N VAL A 12 17.59 -18.36 7.69
CA VAL A 12 17.64 -17.99 9.10
C VAL A 12 16.35 -17.28 9.47
N THR A 13 15.68 -17.76 10.51
CA THR A 13 14.35 -17.39 11.03
C THR A 13 14.15 -15.92 11.47
N ALA A 14 15.02 -15.00 11.06
CA ALA A 14 15.03 -13.61 11.54
C ALA A 14 15.18 -12.56 10.41
N SER A 15 14.99 -12.94 9.14
CA SER A 15 14.95 -11.98 8.03
C SER A 15 13.54 -11.99 7.45
N SER A 16 12.89 -10.82 7.48
CA SER A 16 11.62 -10.56 6.84
C SER A 16 11.76 -9.32 5.96
N LEU A 17 11.08 -9.29 4.83
CA LEU A 17 10.99 -8.07 4.02
C LEU A 17 10.15 -7.05 4.78
N ALA A 18 10.81 -6.16 5.52
CA ALA A 18 10.13 -5.20 6.38
C ALA A 18 9.21 -4.27 5.58
N ASN A 19 9.64 -3.83 4.39
CA ASN A 19 8.82 -3.03 3.50
C ASN A 19 9.24 -3.08 2.02
N ILE A 20 8.27 -2.85 1.14
CA ILE A 20 8.49 -2.47 -0.25
C ILE A 20 7.74 -1.17 -0.55
N SER A 21 8.33 -0.33 -1.41
CA SER A 21 7.77 0.97 -1.76
C SER A 21 7.96 1.24 -3.24
N THR A 22 6.89 1.66 -3.92
CA THR A 22 6.89 2.00 -5.34
C THR A 22 6.27 3.37 -5.55
N ARG A 23 7.00 4.27 -6.21
CA ARG A 23 6.49 5.59 -6.60
C ARG A 23 6.13 5.60 -8.08
N GLY A 24 4.95 6.11 -8.42
CA GLY A 24 4.50 6.18 -9.81
C GLY A 24 3.41 7.22 -10.03
N PHE A 25 3.18 7.55 -11.29
CA PHE A 25 2.07 8.42 -11.70
C PHE A 25 0.78 7.59 -11.76
N VAL A 26 -0.26 8.07 -11.10
CA VAL A 26 -1.62 7.55 -11.14
C VAL A 26 -2.43 8.45 -12.07
N ASP A 27 -3.12 7.82 -13.02
CA ASP A 27 -4.04 8.48 -13.94
C ASP A 27 -5.43 7.83 -13.81
N THR A 28 -6.35 8.18 -14.70
CA THR A 28 -7.73 7.71 -14.70
C THR A 28 -7.89 6.33 -15.34
N GLY A 29 -9.02 5.68 -15.05
CA GLY A 29 -9.36 4.36 -15.58
C GLY A 29 -8.46 3.26 -15.03
N GLU A 30 -7.88 2.46 -15.95
CA GLU A 30 -7.01 1.32 -15.60
C GLU A 30 -5.55 1.74 -15.36
N ASN A 31 -5.21 3.03 -15.50
CA ASN A 31 -3.86 3.55 -15.33
C ASN A 31 -3.55 3.82 -13.85
N VAL A 32 -3.53 2.74 -13.08
CA VAL A 32 -3.39 2.74 -11.63
C VAL A 32 -1.96 2.43 -11.19
N LEU A 33 -1.60 2.81 -9.97
CA LEU A 33 -0.34 2.38 -9.35
C LEU A 33 -0.59 1.08 -8.58
N ILE A 34 0.30 0.10 -8.72
CA ILE A 34 0.19 -1.19 -8.03
C ILE A 34 1.42 -1.51 -7.19
N GLY A 35 1.19 -2.15 -6.04
CA GLY A 35 2.19 -2.77 -5.19
C GLY A 35 1.81 -4.23 -4.93
N GLY A 36 2.45 -5.16 -5.64
CA GLY A 36 2.20 -6.58 -5.48
C GLY A 36 3.06 -7.18 -4.37
N PHE A 37 2.50 -8.12 -3.62
CA PHE A 37 3.25 -8.93 -2.65
C PHE A 37 2.65 -10.34 -2.54
N ILE A 38 3.45 -11.28 -2.04
CA ILE A 38 3.07 -12.69 -1.93
C ILE A 38 3.28 -13.12 -0.48
N VAL A 39 2.28 -13.79 0.07
CA VAL A 39 2.42 -14.50 1.34
C VAL A 39 2.57 -15.99 1.02
N THR A 40 3.63 -16.61 1.52
CA THR A 40 3.90 -18.03 1.25
C THR A 40 2.74 -18.91 1.71
N THR A 41 2.39 -19.93 0.92
CA THR A 41 1.32 -20.87 1.24
C THR A 41 1.52 -21.50 2.64
N GLY A 42 0.49 -21.44 3.49
CA GLY A 42 0.54 -21.93 4.87
C GLY A 42 1.12 -20.92 5.88
N GLY A 43 1.64 -19.78 5.42
CA GLY A 43 2.01 -18.64 6.26
C GLY A 43 0.86 -17.63 6.37
N SER A 44 0.90 -16.84 7.45
CA SER A 44 0.05 -15.67 7.65
C SER A 44 0.92 -14.45 7.93
N ALA A 45 0.51 -13.29 7.45
CA ALA A 45 1.19 -12.02 7.69
C ALA A 45 0.18 -10.97 8.14
N LYS A 46 0.60 -10.11 9.07
CA LYS A 46 -0.11 -8.88 9.40
C LYS A 46 0.59 -7.75 8.66
N VAL A 47 -0.08 -7.19 7.67
CA VAL A 47 0.50 -6.16 6.80
C VAL A 47 -0.14 -4.81 7.02
N VAL A 48 0.63 -3.75 6.79
CA VAL A 48 0.10 -2.40 6.59
C VAL A 48 0.39 -1.97 5.17
N VAL A 49 -0.67 -1.56 4.46
CA VAL A 49 -0.56 -1.03 3.11
C VAL A 49 -0.89 0.46 3.17
N ARG A 50 -0.07 1.30 2.55
CA ARG A 50 -0.26 2.76 2.51
C ARG A 50 -0.26 3.28 1.08
N ALA A 51 -1.07 4.31 0.84
CA ALA A 51 -1.00 5.14 -0.36
C ALA A 51 -0.75 6.58 0.06
N ILE A 52 0.46 7.08 -0.22
CA ILE A 52 0.93 8.41 0.16
C ILE A 52 0.92 9.30 -1.08
N GLY A 53 0.30 10.46 -0.95
CA GLY A 53 0.13 11.42 -2.04
C GLY A 53 0.49 12.82 -1.56
N PRO A 54 -0.38 13.52 -0.82
CA PRO A 54 -0.15 14.89 -0.37
C PRO A 54 1.14 15.09 0.43
N SER A 55 1.59 14.12 1.23
CA SER A 55 2.87 14.24 1.97
C SER A 55 4.10 14.30 1.06
N LEU A 56 3.98 13.91 -0.21
CA LEU A 56 5.09 13.98 -1.17
C LEU A 56 5.44 15.42 -1.58
N ASP A 57 4.52 16.38 -1.39
CA ASP A 57 4.79 17.81 -1.63
C ASP A 57 5.95 18.31 -0.75
N GLU A 58 5.95 17.90 0.52
CA GLU A 58 7.01 18.23 1.50
C GLU A 58 8.36 17.60 1.13
N GLN A 59 8.36 16.59 0.26
CA GLN A 59 9.54 15.91 -0.25
C GLN A 59 10.00 16.46 -1.62
N GLY A 60 9.39 17.56 -2.09
CA GLY A 60 9.73 18.21 -3.36
C GLY A 60 9.24 17.45 -4.60
N VAL A 61 8.28 16.54 -4.45
CA VAL A 61 7.66 15.86 -5.59
C VAL A 61 6.64 16.80 -6.23
N SER A 62 6.83 17.11 -7.51
CA SER A 62 5.87 17.90 -8.27
C SER A 62 4.61 17.10 -8.55
N ALA A 63 3.45 17.75 -8.46
CA ALA A 63 2.13 17.17 -8.76
C ALA A 63 1.83 15.85 -8.00
N PRO A 64 1.87 15.86 -6.66
CA PRO A 64 1.43 14.73 -5.87
C PRO A 64 -0.06 14.43 -6.11
N LEU A 65 -0.44 13.16 -6.03
CA LEU A 65 -1.84 12.77 -6.05
C LEU A 65 -2.53 13.34 -4.81
N ALA A 66 -3.52 14.20 -5.00
CA ALA A 66 -4.13 14.97 -3.90
C ALA A 66 -4.99 14.11 -2.95
N ASP A 67 -5.56 13.02 -3.47
CA ASP A 67 -6.52 12.18 -2.76
C ASP A 67 -6.36 10.72 -3.26
N PRO A 68 -5.35 9.99 -2.73
CA PRO A 68 -5.15 8.58 -3.04
C PRO A 68 -6.19 7.68 -2.36
N ALA A 69 -6.92 6.89 -3.14
CA ALA A 69 -7.74 5.78 -2.69
C ALA A 69 -7.00 4.44 -2.85
N LEU A 70 -7.10 3.58 -1.84
CA LEU A 70 -6.38 2.31 -1.75
C LEU A 70 -7.35 1.11 -1.72
N TYR A 71 -7.04 0.10 -2.52
CA TYR A 71 -7.75 -1.18 -2.55
C TYR A 71 -6.75 -2.32 -2.39
N LEU A 72 -7.04 -3.29 -1.53
CA LEU A 72 -6.30 -4.54 -1.43
C LEU A 72 -7.08 -5.64 -2.13
N VAL A 73 -6.47 -6.22 -3.16
CA VAL A 73 -7.08 -7.22 -4.04
C VAL A 73 -6.39 -8.57 -3.86
N ASP A 74 -7.18 -9.64 -3.72
CA ASP A 74 -6.67 -11.02 -3.61
C ASP A 74 -6.40 -11.67 -4.99
N GLU A 75 -5.90 -12.90 -4.97
CA GLU A 75 -5.58 -13.66 -6.18
C GLU A 75 -6.78 -13.94 -7.10
N ASN A 76 -8.00 -13.86 -6.58
CA ASN A 76 -9.24 -14.03 -7.34
C ASN A 76 -9.72 -12.72 -7.97
N GLY A 77 -9.01 -11.60 -7.76
CA GLY A 77 -9.42 -10.27 -8.19
C GLY A 77 -10.49 -9.65 -7.28
N SER A 78 -10.76 -10.22 -6.11
CA SER A 78 -11.71 -9.69 -5.15
C SER A 78 -11.06 -8.61 -4.29
N THR A 79 -11.73 -7.47 -4.11
CA THR A 79 -11.29 -6.46 -3.14
C THR A 79 -11.63 -6.95 -1.74
N ILE A 80 -10.61 -7.19 -0.92
CA ILE A 80 -10.76 -7.70 0.45
C ILE A 80 -10.68 -6.60 1.51
N ALA A 81 -10.11 -5.45 1.15
CA ALA A 81 -10.11 -4.24 1.98
C ALA A 81 -9.97 -3.00 1.09
N ALA A 82 -10.51 -1.86 1.53
CA ALA A 82 -10.39 -0.59 0.82
C ALA A 82 -10.44 0.56 1.83
N ASN A 83 -9.75 1.66 1.53
CA ASN A 83 -9.75 2.88 2.33
C ASN A 83 -9.39 4.06 1.42
N ASP A 84 -10.01 5.22 1.64
CA ASP A 84 -9.74 6.49 0.96
C ASP A 84 -9.29 7.61 1.92
N ASP A 85 -9.33 7.38 3.24
CA ASP A 85 -8.87 8.30 4.29
C ASP A 85 -8.44 7.48 5.52
N TRP A 86 -7.16 7.52 5.91
CA TRP A 86 -6.62 6.58 6.91
C TRP A 86 -7.25 6.69 8.31
N LYS A 87 -7.85 7.85 8.62
CA LYS A 87 -8.49 8.10 9.92
C LYS A 87 -9.89 7.54 10.06
N THR A 88 -10.53 7.07 8.98
CA THR A 88 -11.95 6.69 9.01
C THR A 88 -12.20 5.41 9.78
N ASP A 89 -11.32 4.40 9.62
CA ASP A 89 -11.57 3.05 10.14
C ASP A 89 -10.52 2.58 11.15
N GLN A 90 -9.24 2.71 10.82
CA GLN A 90 -8.14 2.04 11.55
C GLN A 90 -7.17 3.02 12.22
N GLN A 91 -7.61 4.26 12.50
CA GLN A 91 -6.78 5.33 13.07
C GLN A 91 -5.96 4.88 14.29
N ALA A 92 -6.65 4.37 15.32
CA ALA A 92 -6.01 4.02 16.58
C ALA A 92 -4.98 2.88 16.43
N GLU A 93 -5.24 1.92 15.54
CA GLU A 93 -4.31 0.83 15.27
C GLU A 93 -3.08 1.32 14.50
N LEU A 94 -3.27 2.13 13.46
CA LEU A 94 -2.19 2.73 12.68
C LEU A 94 -1.29 3.63 13.54
N GLU A 95 -1.88 4.45 14.41
CA GLU A 95 -1.14 5.30 15.37
C GLU A 95 -0.38 4.46 16.41
N ALA A 96 -0.97 3.36 16.88
CA ALA A 96 -0.30 2.46 17.82
C ALA A 96 0.90 1.73 17.18
N ILE A 97 0.83 1.41 15.89
CA ILE A 97 1.96 0.84 15.13
C ILE A 97 3.02 1.92 14.84
N GLY A 98 2.61 3.18 14.71
CA GLY A 98 3.52 4.32 14.49
C GLY A 98 3.90 4.53 13.01
N ILE A 99 3.10 3.98 12.09
CA ILE A 99 3.29 4.12 10.64
C ILE A 99 2.07 4.74 9.94
N GLN A 100 1.27 5.50 10.67
CA GLN A 100 0.17 6.28 10.10
C GLN A 100 0.67 7.25 9.00
N PRO A 101 -0.15 7.52 7.96
CA PRO A 101 0.13 8.59 7.01
C PRO A 101 0.20 9.98 7.66
N GLY A 102 0.84 10.92 6.95
CA GLY A 102 1.10 12.28 7.46
C GLY A 102 -0.06 13.25 7.19
N ARG A 103 -0.86 12.99 6.15
CA ARG A 103 -2.00 13.82 5.75
C ARG A 103 -3.30 13.02 5.85
N ASP A 104 -4.38 13.68 6.23
CA ASP A 104 -5.66 13.01 6.53
C ASP A 104 -6.29 12.36 5.29
N THR A 105 -6.05 12.92 4.10
CA THR A 105 -6.52 12.41 2.80
C THR A 105 -5.62 11.32 2.20
N GLU A 106 -4.69 10.78 2.98
CA GLU A 106 -3.90 9.62 2.58
C GLU A 106 -4.57 8.34 3.03
N SER A 107 -4.38 7.25 2.29
CA SER A 107 -5.01 5.97 2.61
C SER A 107 -4.07 5.03 3.32
N ALA A 108 -4.60 4.26 4.27
CA ALA A 108 -3.88 3.14 4.86
C ALA A 108 -4.83 2.03 5.33
N LEU A 109 -4.34 0.80 5.25
CA LEU A 109 -5.06 -0.41 5.65
C LEU A 109 -4.16 -1.31 6.49
N VAL A 110 -4.68 -1.84 7.59
CA VAL A 110 -4.09 -2.95 8.33
C VAL A 110 -4.86 -4.22 7.99
N ALA A 111 -4.17 -5.23 7.46
CA ALA A 111 -4.81 -6.48 7.03
C ALA A 111 -4.07 -7.71 7.55
N ASN A 112 -4.83 -8.73 7.95
CA ASN A 112 -4.29 -10.06 8.21
C ASN A 112 -4.56 -10.92 6.98
N VAL A 113 -3.51 -11.41 6.33
CA VAL A 113 -3.58 -12.18 5.09
C VAL A 113 -2.93 -13.55 5.29
N THR A 114 -3.47 -14.57 4.63
CA THR A 114 -3.00 -15.97 4.80
C THR A 114 -2.79 -16.61 3.45
N GLY A 115 -1.53 -16.81 3.06
CA GLY A 115 -1.15 -17.38 1.77
C GLY A 115 -1.67 -16.59 0.55
N GLY A 116 -1.02 -16.82 -0.59
CA GLY A 116 -1.50 -16.31 -1.87
C GLY A 116 -0.92 -14.96 -2.27
N ASN A 117 -1.43 -14.45 -3.39
CA ASN A 117 -0.95 -13.24 -4.04
C ASN A 117 -1.91 -12.08 -3.74
N PHE A 118 -1.35 -10.94 -3.39
CA PHE A 118 -2.12 -9.73 -3.10
C PHE A 118 -1.60 -8.56 -3.92
N THR A 119 -2.52 -7.71 -4.36
CA THR A 119 -2.20 -6.49 -5.08
C THR A 119 -2.81 -5.30 -4.35
N ALA A 120 -1.95 -4.40 -3.86
CA ALA A 120 -2.36 -3.07 -3.47
C ALA A 120 -2.57 -2.24 -4.74
N VAL A 121 -3.76 -1.69 -4.93
CA VAL A 121 -4.14 -0.85 -6.06
C VAL A 121 -4.41 0.56 -5.55
N VAL A 122 -3.65 1.53 -6.06
CA VAL A 122 -3.79 2.94 -5.74
C VAL A 122 -4.40 3.67 -6.94
N ARG A 123 -5.50 4.36 -6.67
CA ARG A 123 -6.25 5.21 -7.61
C ARG A 123 -6.35 6.62 -7.03
N GLY A 124 -6.60 7.61 -7.88
CA GLY A 124 -7.08 8.90 -7.41
C GLY A 124 -8.58 8.84 -7.13
N GLN A 125 -9.03 9.43 -6.04
CA GLN A 125 -10.45 9.57 -5.76
C GLN A 125 -11.13 10.42 -6.84
N GLY A 126 -12.26 9.93 -7.36
CA GLY A 126 -12.95 10.55 -8.50
C GLY A 126 -12.10 10.58 -9.77
N THR A 127 -11.64 11.76 -10.18
CA THR A 127 -10.79 11.97 -11.37
C THR A 127 -9.42 12.56 -11.03
N ALA A 128 -8.99 12.46 -9.77
CA ALA A 128 -7.68 12.93 -9.36
C ALA A 128 -6.55 12.12 -10.05
N THR A 129 -5.48 12.82 -10.43
CA THR A 129 -4.28 12.24 -11.02
C THR A 129 -3.06 12.87 -10.38
N GLY A 130 -1.91 12.19 -10.45
CA GLY A 130 -0.68 12.70 -9.85
C GLY A 130 0.27 11.59 -9.42
N ILE A 131 1.39 11.98 -8.82
CA ILE A 131 2.39 11.04 -8.30
C ILE A 131 1.94 10.54 -6.93
N ALA A 132 1.90 9.23 -6.76
CA ALA A 132 1.66 8.57 -5.48
C ALA A 132 2.80 7.60 -5.15
N LEU A 133 2.88 7.23 -3.88
CA LEU A 133 3.74 6.20 -3.35
C LEU A 133 2.85 5.10 -2.75
N VAL A 134 3.01 3.87 -3.20
CA VAL A 134 2.40 2.70 -2.55
C VAL A 134 3.44 1.98 -1.71
N GLU A 135 3.09 1.63 -0.49
CA GLU A 135 3.97 0.94 0.44
C GLU A 135 3.26 -0.26 1.04
N VAL A 136 4.01 -1.34 1.25
CA VAL A 136 3.54 -2.53 1.98
C VAL A 136 4.57 -2.84 3.06
N TYR A 137 4.12 -2.91 4.30
CA TYR A 137 4.90 -3.27 5.48
C TYR A 137 4.45 -4.62 6.01
N ASP A 138 5.40 -5.50 6.35
CA ASP A 138 5.12 -6.74 7.10
C ASP A 138 5.45 -6.50 8.58
N LEU A 139 4.48 -6.73 9.48
CA LEU A 139 4.57 -6.43 10.92
C LEU A 139 4.95 -7.64 11.79
N GLN A 140 5.77 -8.58 11.28
CA GLN A 140 6.16 -9.79 12.03
C GLN A 140 6.71 -9.50 13.43
#